data_AF-U4VFF6-F1
#
_entry.id   AF-U4VFF6-F1
#
_cell.length_a   1.000
_cell.length_b   1.000
_cell.length_c   1.000
_cell.angle_alpha   90.00
_cell.angle_beta   90.00
_cell.angle_gamma   90.00
#
_symmetry.space_group_name_H-M   'P 1'
#
loop_
_entity.id
_entity.type
_entity.pdbx_description
1 polymer ?
#
loop_
_entity_poly.entity_id
_entity_poly.type
_entity_poly.pdbx_seq_one_letter_code
_entity_poly.pdbx_strand_id
1 'polypeptide(L)'
;MTKEVEWARMTAPDLREIAGKPGALAILPVGSLEQHGPHLPVITDTTSASAAAIRAARLVAEDDSRRCPPRPMAWHERTPPAVWRHYHA
;
A
#
# COMPACT_ATOMS: atom_id res chain seq x y z
N MET A 1 -2.91 19.35 8.59
CA MET A 1 -3.43 17.98 8.76
C MET A 1 -2.99 17.17 7.54
N THR A 2 -2.31 16.06 7.76
CA THR A 2 -1.90 15.11 6.70
C THR A 2 -3.16 14.52 6.04
N LYS A 3 -3.22 14.50 4.71
CA LYS A 3 -4.34 13.85 3.98
C LYS A 3 -4.30 12.34 4.25
N GLU A 4 -5.47 11.74 4.51
CA GLU A 4 -5.58 10.28 4.61
C GLU A 4 -5.35 9.65 3.22
N VAL A 5 -4.58 8.58 3.17
CA VAL A 5 -4.16 7.89 1.93
C VAL A 5 -4.36 6.37 2.00
N GLU A 6 -4.64 5.82 3.17
CA GLU A 6 -4.83 4.37 3.34
C GLU A 6 -6.30 4.00 3.07
N TRP A 7 -6.56 3.19 2.02
CA TRP A 7 -7.92 2.74 1.66
C TRP A 7 -8.62 2.03 2.82
N ALA A 8 -7.85 1.29 3.63
CA ALA A 8 -8.38 0.54 4.77
C ALA A 8 -9.02 1.42 5.84
N ARG A 9 -8.79 2.75 5.81
CA ARG A 9 -9.35 3.74 6.75
C ARG A 9 -10.50 4.55 6.13
N MET A 10 -10.93 4.21 4.92
CA MET A 10 -11.94 4.95 4.16
C MET A 10 -13.17 4.10 3.89
N THR A 11 -14.31 4.76 3.71
CA THR A 11 -15.55 4.10 3.28
C THR A 11 -15.65 4.02 1.76
N ALA A 12 -16.50 3.14 1.24
CA ALA A 12 -16.71 3.02 -0.21
C ALA A 12 -17.15 4.34 -0.90
N PRO A 13 -18.03 5.18 -0.31
CA PRO A 13 -18.30 6.52 -0.84
C PRO A 13 -17.06 7.42 -0.94
N ASP A 14 -16.19 7.43 0.09
CA ASP A 14 -14.95 8.25 0.07
C ASP A 14 -14.04 7.83 -1.09
N LEU A 15 -13.90 6.50 -1.30
CA LEU A 15 -13.11 5.95 -2.39
C LEU A 15 -13.68 6.34 -3.76
N ARG A 16 -15.02 6.30 -3.92
CA ARG A 16 -15.68 6.72 -5.17
C ARG A 16 -15.46 8.19 -5.46
N GLU A 17 -15.55 9.05 -4.45
CA GLU A 17 -15.29 10.49 -4.61
C GLU A 17 -13.85 10.75 -5.06
N ILE A 18 -12.89 10.02 -4.50
CA ILE A 18 -11.47 10.16 -4.86
C ILE A 18 -11.20 9.63 -6.26
N ALA A 19 -11.75 8.46 -6.62
CA ALA A 19 -11.61 7.86 -7.94
C ALA A 19 -12.23 8.73 -9.06
N GLY A 20 -13.27 9.51 -8.75
CA GLY A 20 -13.88 10.44 -9.70
C GLY A 20 -13.05 11.71 -9.97
N LYS A 21 -11.99 11.96 -9.20
CA LYS A 21 -11.14 13.14 -9.38
C LYS A 21 -10.11 12.89 -10.50
N PRO A 22 -9.86 13.88 -11.37
CA PRO A 22 -8.74 13.82 -12.29
C PRO A 22 -7.42 13.57 -11.52
N GLY A 23 -6.54 12.73 -12.06
CA GLY A 23 -5.26 12.41 -11.43
C GLY A 23 -5.36 11.45 -10.23
N ALA A 24 -6.50 10.78 -9.99
CA ALA A 24 -6.57 9.71 -9.00
C ALA A 24 -5.51 8.63 -9.28
N LEU A 25 -4.74 8.27 -8.25
CA LEU A 25 -3.66 7.29 -8.37
C LEU A 25 -3.86 6.20 -7.31
N ALA A 26 -3.91 4.95 -7.73
CA ALA A 26 -3.89 3.82 -6.80
C ALA A 26 -2.46 3.26 -6.72
N ILE A 27 -2.01 2.97 -5.50
CA ILE A 27 -0.74 2.33 -5.19
C ILE A 27 -1.08 0.99 -4.53
N LEU A 28 -0.65 -0.09 -5.16
CA LEU A 28 -0.85 -1.45 -4.67
C LEU A 28 0.51 -2.01 -4.18
N PRO A 29 0.84 -1.94 -2.88
CA PRO A 29 1.97 -2.67 -2.34
C PRO A 29 1.76 -4.18 -2.52
N VAL A 30 2.76 -4.82 -3.12
CA VAL A 30 2.81 -6.28 -3.28
C VAL A 30 4.09 -6.76 -2.59
N GLY A 31 3.96 -7.81 -1.79
CA GLY A 31 5.08 -8.48 -1.15
C GLY A 31 4.84 -10.00 -1.12
N SER A 32 5.71 -10.69 -0.40
CA SER A 32 5.67 -12.14 -0.24
C SER A 32 5.48 -12.54 1.23
N LEU A 33 5.19 -13.83 1.44
CA LEU A 33 5.37 -14.54 2.71
C LEU A 33 6.56 -15.50 2.52
N GLU A 34 7.76 -15.08 2.89
CA GLU A 34 9.01 -15.78 2.56
C GLU A 34 9.97 -15.83 3.76
N GLN A 35 10.76 -16.90 3.86
CA GLN A 35 11.78 -17.03 4.91
C GLN A 35 12.96 -16.09 4.67
N HIS A 36 13.25 -15.21 5.63
CA HIS A 36 14.43 -14.33 5.62
C HIS A 36 15.49 -14.75 6.66
N GLY A 37 15.74 -16.07 6.77
CA GLY A 37 16.61 -16.63 7.81
C GLY A 37 16.09 -16.43 9.25
N PRO A 38 16.89 -16.72 10.29
CA PRO A 38 16.41 -16.71 11.68
C PRO A 38 16.25 -15.30 12.29
N HIS A 39 16.56 -14.25 11.54
CA HIS A 39 16.70 -12.89 12.05
C HIS A 39 15.61 -11.92 11.56
N LEU A 40 14.84 -12.31 10.55
CA LEU A 40 13.78 -11.46 9.97
C LEU A 40 12.44 -12.20 9.88
N PRO A 41 11.31 -11.50 10.15
CA PRO A 41 9.98 -12.08 9.99
C PRO A 41 9.66 -12.45 8.56
N VAL A 42 8.79 -13.45 8.36
CA VAL A 42 8.38 -13.90 7.02
C VAL A 42 7.53 -12.88 6.24
N ILE A 43 7.10 -11.80 6.89
CA ILE A 43 6.29 -10.73 6.30
C ILE A 43 7.13 -9.53 5.85
N THR A 44 8.47 -9.65 5.83
CA THR A 44 9.38 -8.50 5.65
C THR A 44 9.11 -7.79 4.32
N ASP A 45 8.94 -8.52 3.23
CA ASP A 45 8.61 -7.96 1.92
C ASP A 45 7.30 -7.16 1.94
N THR A 46 6.23 -7.77 2.47
CA THR A 46 4.91 -7.14 2.56
C THR A 46 4.93 -5.89 3.44
N THR A 47 5.64 -5.94 4.57
CA THR A 47 5.75 -4.81 5.49
C THR A 47 6.53 -3.65 4.86
N SER A 48 7.63 -3.96 4.17
CA SER A 48 8.49 -2.97 3.51
C SER A 48 7.77 -2.30 2.35
N ALA A 49 7.11 -3.09 1.48
CA ALA A 49 6.31 -2.58 0.37
C ALA A 49 5.19 -1.65 0.86
N SER A 50 4.50 -2.04 1.93
CA SER A 50 3.42 -1.25 2.53
C SER A 50 3.92 0.08 3.10
N ALA A 51 5.02 0.05 3.85
CA ALA A 51 5.62 1.27 4.41
C ALA A 51 6.07 2.24 3.31
N ALA A 52 6.72 1.72 2.26
CA ALA A 52 7.13 2.51 1.11
C ALA A 52 5.94 3.12 0.37
N ALA A 53 4.89 2.34 0.11
CA ALA A 53 3.67 2.79 -0.58
C ALA A 53 2.96 3.92 0.20
N ILE A 54 2.76 3.76 1.51
CA ILE A 54 2.14 4.78 2.36
C ILE A 54 2.98 6.06 2.38
N ARG A 55 4.31 5.94 2.49
CA ARG A 55 5.20 7.11 2.50
C ARG A 55 5.16 7.84 1.15
N ALA A 56 5.24 7.12 0.04
CA ALA A 56 5.15 7.68 -1.31
C ALA A 56 3.79 8.37 -1.52
N ALA A 57 2.70 7.76 -1.07
CA ALA A 57 1.37 8.35 -1.16
C ALA A 57 1.29 9.69 -0.41
N ARG A 58 1.80 9.75 0.81
CA ARG A 58 1.80 11.01 1.58
C ARG A 58 2.60 12.12 0.89
N LEU A 59 3.80 11.80 0.39
CA LEU A 59 4.63 12.77 -0.34
C LEU A 59 3.92 13.32 -1.58
N VAL A 60 3.28 12.44 -2.34
CA VAL A 60 2.59 12.79 -3.58
C VAL A 60 1.28 13.55 -3.30
N ALA A 61 0.60 13.29 -2.18
CA ALA A 61 -0.60 14.01 -1.75
C ALA A 61 -0.32 15.42 -1.18
N GLU A 62 0.88 15.63 -0.64
CA GLU A 62 1.39 16.91 -0.12
C GLU A 62 1.97 17.82 -1.22
N ASP A 63 2.35 17.24 -2.35
CA ASP A 63 2.89 17.97 -3.50
C ASP A 63 1.80 18.70 -4.30
N ASP A 64 1.60 19.98 -3.97
CA ASP A 64 0.60 20.88 -4.57
C ASP A 64 1.08 21.50 -5.91
N SER A 65 2.34 21.24 -6.31
CA SER A 65 2.92 21.82 -7.54
C SER A 65 2.43 21.15 -8.83
N ARG A 66 1.76 20.00 -8.72
CA ARG A 66 1.23 19.28 -9.87
C ARG A 66 -0.10 19.91 -10.31
N ARG A 67 -0.17 20.27 -11.61
CA ARG A 67 -1.34 20.83 -12.33
C ARG A 67 -2.64 20.06 -12.12
N CYS A 68 -2.53 18.82 -11.65
CA CYS A 68 -3.58 18.04 -11.07
C CYS A 68 -2.95 17.23 -9.92
N PRO A 69 -3.20 17.54 -8.63
CA PRO A 69 -2.51 16.88 -7.55
C PRO A 69 -2.95 15.41 -7.53
N PRO A 70 -2.05 14.45 -7.82
CA PRO A 70 -2.36 13.05 -7.65
C PRO A 70 -2.86 12.84 -6.23
N ARG A 71 -3.99 12.14 -6.11
CA ARG A 71 -4.47 11.64 -4.81
C ARG A 71 -4.12 10.17 -4.73
N PRO A 72 -2.87 9.86 -4.37
CA PRO A 72 -2.37 8.52 -4.26
C PRO A 72 -3.06 7.83 -3.10
N MET A 73 -3.34 6.57 -3.28
CA MET A 73 -3.98 5.80 -2.26
C MET A 73 -3.38 4.41 -2.16
N ALA A 74 -3.08 3.96 -0.95
CA ALA A 74 -2.47 2.67 -0.70
C ALA A 74 -3.51 1.65 -0.23
N TRP A 75 -3.54 0.49 -0.87
CA TRP A 75 -4.33 -0.67 -0.41
C TRP A 75 -3.42 -1.74 0.16
N HIS A 76 -3.76 -2.31 1.32
CA HIS A 76 -3.00 -3.41 1.91
C HIS A 76 -3.86 -4.66 1.95
N GLU A 77 -3.48 -5.70 1.20
CA GLU A 77 -4.09 -7.02 1.32
C GLU A 77 -3.59 -7.67 2.61
N ARG A 78 -4.50 -8.17 3.44
CA ARG A 78 -4.16 -9.26 4.36
C ARG A 78 -4.24 -10.55 3.56
N THR A 79 -3.16 -10.93 2.88
CA THR A 79 -3.13 -12.15 2.09
C THR A 79 -3.41 -13.36 3.00
N PRO A 80 -4.43 -14.20 2.72
CA PRO A 80 -4.61 -15.46 3.44
C PRO A 80 -3.43 -16.41 3.15
N PRO A 81 -3.13 -17.38 4.04
CA PRO A 81 -1.92 -18.19 3.92
C PRO A 81 -1.94 -19.00 2.63
N ALA A 82 -1.16 -18.56 1.64
CA ALA A 82 -0.82 -19.37 0.49
C ALA A 82 0.18 -20.43 0.95
N VAL A 83 -0.36 -21.62 1.27
CA VAL A 83 0.42 -22.83 1.48
C VAL A 83 1.21 -23.13 0.21
N TRP A 84 2.53 -23.19 0.28
CA TRP A 84 3.34 -23.86 -0.73
C TRP A 84 4.48 -24.72 -0.17
N ARG A 85 4.83 -25.71 -0.99
CA ARG A 85 5.47 -27.00 -0.74
C ARG A 85 6.90 -26.98 -0.20
N HIS A 86 7.16 -28.01 0.61
CA HIS A 86 8.41 -28.77 0.80
C HIS A 86 9.72 -27.98 0.69
N TYR A 87 10.34 -27.69 1.83
CA TYR A 87 11.79 -27.54 1.89
C TYR A 87 12.35 -28.32 3.08
N HIS A 88 13.25 -29.25 2.74
CA HIS A 88 14.06 -30.03 3.65
C HIS A 88 14.94 -29.10 4.48
N ALA A 89 14.91 -29.31 5.79
CA ALA A 89 16.02 -28.98 6.68
C ALA A 89 17.18 -29.96 6.47
#